data_AF-A0A9X5X9T4-F1
#
_entry.id   AF-A0A9X5X9T4-F1
#
_cell.length_a   1.000
_cell.length_b   1.000
_cell.length_c   1.000
_cell.angle_alpha   90.00
_cell.angle_beta   90.00
_cell.angle_gamma   90.00
#
_symmetry.space_group_name_H-M   'P 1'
#
loop_
_entity.id
_entity.type
_entity.pdbx_description
1 polymer ?
#
loop_
_entity_poly.entity_id
_entity_poly.type
_entity_poly.pdbx_seq_one_letter_code
_entity_poly.pdbx_strand_id
1 'polypeptide(L)'
;MSAVSAAPSGTTPAVDVALAVVGAGPRGTSVLERLCASAPELLPPGARLTVHMVDPSPPGPGRVWRTAQSPHLLMNTVASQVTLFTDDSVDCSGPVRPGPSLHTWAGGELGPDDYPTRAHYG
;
A
#
# COMPACT_ATOMS: atom_id res chain seq x y z
N MET A 1 -7.78 -21.68 -53.56
CA MET A 1 -7.74 -20.86 -52.34
C MET A 1 -6.95 -21.64 -51.30
N SER A 2 -5.68 -21.29 -51.09
CA SER A 2 -4.80 -21.99 -50.14
C SER A 2 -4.87 -21.25 -48.80
N ALA A 3 -5.33 -21.92 -47.75
CA ALA A 3 -5.42 -21.34 -46.41
C ALA A 3 -4.03 -21.32 -45.77
N VAL A 4 -3.55 -20.13 -45.43
CA VAL A 4 -2.35 -19.94 -44.62
C VAL A 4 -2.68 -20.41 -43.20
N SER A 5 -2.03 -21.48 -42.77
CA SER A 5 -2.04 -21.93 -41.38
C SER A 5 -1.30 -20.89 -40.54
N ALA A 6 -2.01 -20.22 -39.64
CA ALA A 6 -1.42 -19.32 -38.67
C ALA A 6 -0.58 -20.14 -37.67
N ALA A 7 0.71 -19.82 -37.57
CA ALA A 7 1.60 -20.40 -36.58
C ALA A 7 1.06 -20.11 -35.15
N PRO A 8 1.21 -21.04 -34.19
CA PRO A 8 0.83 -20.79 -32.81
C PRO A 8 1.64 -19.60 -32.28
N SER A 9 0.95 -18.56 -31.87
CA SER A 9 1.54 -17.39 -31.21
C SER A 9 2.30 -17.90 -29.98
N GLY A 10 3.63 -17.79 -30.01
CA GLY A 10 4.48 -18.23 -28.91
C GLY A 10 4.04 -17.57 -27.62
N THR A 11 3.62 -18.37 -26.65
CA THR A 11 3.38 -17.88 -25.28
C THR A 11 4.73 -17.49 -24.71
N THR A 12 5.01 -16.19 -24.63
CA THR A 12 6.15 -15.68 -23.88
C THR A 12 6.05 -16.27 -22.46
N PRO A 13 7.09 -16.96 -21.94
CA PRO A 13 7.01 -17.54 -20.61
C PRO A 13 6.73 -16.42 -19.61
N ALA A 14 5.70 -16.62 -18.78
CA ALA A 14 5.36 -15.68 -17.73
C ALA A 14 6.57 -15.48 -16.82
N VAL A 15 6.97 -14.23 -16.63
CA VAL A 15 8.05 -13.89 -15.70
C VAL A 15 7.45 -13.82 -14.29
N ASP A 16 7.86 -14.74 -13.44
CA ASP A 16 7.51 -14.74 -12.01
C ASP A 16 8.61 -14.02 -11.22
N VAL A 17 8.27 -12.89 -10.62
CA VAL A 17 9.15 -12.09 -9.75
C VAL A 17 8.68 -12.23 -8.31
N ALA A 18 9.60 -12.48 -7.39
CA ALA A 18 9.32 -12.52 -5.96
C ALA A 18 10.21 -11.53 -5.20
N LEU A 19 9.60 -10.78 -4.28
CA LEU A 19 10.31 -9.82 -3.43
C LEU A 19 9.84 -9.97 -1.98
N ALA A 20 10.75 -9.85 -1.02
CA ALA A 20 10.43 -9.81 0.40
C ALA A 20 10.64 -8.40 0.95
N VAL A 21 9.63 -7.88 1.65
CA VAL A 21 9.71 -6.64 2.43
C VAL A 21 9.73 -7.01 3.90
N VAL A 22 10.86 -6.71 4.57
CA VAL A 22 11.01 -6.95 6.00
C VAL A 22 10.59 -5.71 6.77
N GLY A 23 9.51 -5.84 7.53
CA GLY A 23 8.82 -4.78 8.28
C GLY A 23 7.57 -4.29 7.54
N ALA A 24 6.42 -4.38 8.20
CA ALA A 24 5.12 -3.87 7.72
C ALA A 24 4.70 -2.59 8.48
N GLY A 25 5.69 -1.84 8.97
CA GLY A 25 5.47 -0.48 9.47
C GLY A 25 5.31 0.53 8.32
N PRO A 26 5.18 1.84 8.62
CA PRO A 26 4.85 2.87 7.64
C PRO A 26 5.69 2.81 6.36
N ARG A 27 7.01 2.64 6.48
CA ARG A 27 7.92 2.57 5.31
C ARG A 27 7.72 1.32 4.47
N GLY A 28 7.57 0.15 5.10
CA GLY A 28 7.37 -1.10 4.38
C GLY A 28 6.03 -1.13 3.65
N THR A 29 4.99 -0.59 4.30
CA THR A 29 3.68 -0.43 3.66
C THR A 29 3.73 0.60 2.53
N SER A 30 4.50 1.70 2.64
CA SER A 30 4.74 2.60 1.52
C SER A 30 5.45 1.92 0.35
N VAL A 31 6.44 1.05 0.62
CA VAL A 31 7.10 0.27 -0.45
C VAL A 31 6.11 -0.67 -1.13
N LEU A 32 5.29 -1.39 -0.36
CA LEU A 32 4.25 -2.27 -0.92
C LEU A 32 3.29 -1.47 -1.80
N GLU A 33 2.83 -0.32 -1.32
CA GLU A 33 1.91 0.54 -2.06
C GLU A 33 2.56 1.06 -3.36
N ARG A 34 3.82 1.49 -3.33
CA ARG A 34 4.57 1.91 -4.53
C ARG A 34 4.80 0.77 -5.52
N LEU A 35 5.07 -0.45 -5.04
CA LEU A 35 5.18 -1.64 -5.89
C LEU A 35 3.84 -1.94 -6.58
N CYS A 36 2.73 -1.89 -5.84
CA CYS A 36 1.39 -2.08 -6.42
C CYS A 36 1.06 -1.00 -7.45
N ALA A 37 1.38 0.26 -7.17
CA ALA A 37 1.14 1.38 -8.07
C ALA A 37 1.93 1.26 -9.38
N SER A 38 3.19 0.82 -9.29
CA SER A 38 4.15 0.79 -10.41
C SER A 38 4.20 -0.55 -11.15
N ALA A 39 3.65 -1.64 -10.58
CA ALA A 39 3.70 -2.97 -11.17
C ALA A 39 3.27 -3.02 -12.65
N PRO A 40 2.20 -2.32 -13.10
CA PRO A 40 1.81 -2.30 -14.52
C PRO A 40 2.86 -1.70 -15.46
N GLU A 41 3.70 -0.78 -14.98
CA GLU A 41 4.75 -0.13 -15.76
C GLU A 41 6.09 -0.88 -15.67
N LEU A 42 6.36 -1.52 -14.52
CA LEU A 42 7.62 -2.22 -14.25
C LEU A 42 7.67 -3.64 -14.83
N LEU A 43 6.52 -4.28 -15.04
CA LEU A 43 6.44 -5.70 -15.39
C LEU A 43 5.86 -5.89 -16.79
N PRO A 44 6.39 -6.84 -17.58
CA PRO A 44 5.82 -7.15 -18.87
C PRO A 44 4.41 -7.76 -18.72
N PRO A 45 3.54 -7.62 -19.74
CA PRO A 45 2.21 -8.22 -19.71
C PRO A 45 2.26 -9.73 -19.40
N GLY A 46 1.42 -10.17 -18.45
CA GLY A 46 1.34 -11.57 -18.02
C GLY A 46 2.39 -11.99 -16.99
N ALA A 47 3.31 -11.10 -16.59
CA ALA A 47 4.18 -11.35 -15.44
C ALA A 47 3.41 -11.27 -14.11
N ARG A 48 3.89 -12.02 -13.12
CA ARG A 48 3.34 -12.03 -11.76
C ARG A 48 4.38 -11.55 -10.78
N LEU A 49 4.01 -10.56 -9.96
CA LEU A 49 4.80 -10.15 -8.81
C LEU A 49 4.19 -10.72 -7.52
N THR A 50 5.01 -11.47 -6.78
CA THR A 50 4.68 -11.92 -5.42
C THR A 50 5.46 -11.09 -4.42
N VAL A 51 4.77 -10.38 -3.53
CA VAL A 51 5.39 -9.61 -2.45
C VAL A 51 5.14 -10.31 -1.12
N HIS A 52 6.22 -10.75 -0.47
CA HIS A 52 6.19 -11.32 0.86
C HIS A 52 6.39 -10.22 1.89
N MET A 53 5.33 -9.85 2.61
CA MET A 53 5.42 -8.96 3.76
C MET A 53 5.80 -9.77 5.00
N VAL A 54 6.92 -9.43 5.64
CA VAL A 54 7.43 -10.13 6.82
C VAL A 54 7.47 -9.16 8.00
N ASP A 55 6.58 -9.33 8.97
CA ASP A 55 6.56 -8.56 10.22
C ASP A 55 6.22 -9.48 11.40
N PRO A 56 6.85 -9.31 12.58
CA PRO A 56 6.49 -10.10 13.77
C PRO A 56 5.14 -9.71 14.37
N SER A 57 4.56 -8.58 13.97
CA SER A 57 3.29 -8.03 14.47
C SER A 57 2.17 -8.28 13.46
N PRO A 58 0.90 -8.37 13.91
CA PRO A 58 -0.23 -8.50 12.99
C PRO A 58 -0.39 -7.24 12.11
N PRO A 59 -0.97 -7.38 10.90
CA PRO A 59 -1.35 -6.24 10.06
C PRO A 59 -2.27 -5.25 10.77
N GLY A 60 -2.27 -4.00 10.30
CA GLY A 60 -3.06 -2.89 10.86
C GLY A 60 -2.26 -2.09 11.89
N PRO A 61 -2.66 -2.07 13.18
CA PRO A 61 -2.02 -1.24 14.21
C PRO A 61 -0.55 -1.62 14.49
N GLY A 62 -0.17 -2.87 14.17
CA GLY A 62 1.16 -3.42 14.41
C GLY A 62 1.60 -3.30 15.87
N ARG A 63 2.91 -3.20 16.10
CA ARG A 63 3.46 -3.09 17.46
C ARG A 63 3.23 -1.71 18.09
N VAL A 64 3.24 -0.64 17.33
CA VAL A 64 3.28 0.75 17.87
C VAL A 64 1.89 1.26 18.20
N TRP A 65 0.90 0.98 17.35
CA TRP A 65 -0.42 1.59 17.41
C TRP A 65 -1.51 0.64 17.91
N ARG A 66 -1.13 -0.33 18.78
CA ARG A 66 -2.07 -1.31 19.34
C ARG A 66 -3.30 -0.62 19.94
N THR A 67 -4.48 -1.08 19.55
CA THR A 67 -5.78 -0.46 19.90
C THR A 67 -6.14 -0.57 21.39
N ALA A 68 -5.52 -1.51 22.12
CA ALA A 68 -5.72 -1.70 23.56
C ALA A 68 -4.85 -0.80 24.48
N GLN A 69 -4.11 0.17 23.92
CA GLN A 69 -3.29 1.11 24.70
C GLN A 69 -4.14 2.22 25.33
N SER A 70 -3.57 2.94 26.30
CA SER A 70 -4.23 4.08 26.94
C SER A 70 -4.68 5.12 25.91
N PRO A 71 -5.91 5.66 26.01
CA PRO A 71 -6.42 6.69 25.11
C PRO A 71 -5.67 8.03 25.27
N HIS A 72 -4.86 8.20 26.32
CA HIS A 72 -4.04 9.39 26.51
C HIS A 72 -2.76 9.41 25.68
N LEU A 73 -2.42 8.31 25.00
CA LEU A 73 -1.30 8.28 24.06
C LEU A 73 -1.78 8.83 22.72
N LEU A 74 -1.49 10.10 22.45
CA LEU A 74 -1.89 10.79 21.23
C LEU A 74 -0.88 10.62 20.09
N MET A 75 -1.37 10.80 18.86
CA MET A 75 -0.56 11.13 17.69
C MET A 75 -0.04 12.56 17.78
N ASN A 76 1.07 12.84 17.11
CA ASN A 76 1.62 14.18 16.94
C ASN A 76 1.22 14.82 15.59
N THR A 77 0.26 14.23 14.89
CA THR A 77 -0.24 14.64 13.57
C THR A 77 -1.76 14.59 13.61
N VAL A 78 -2.43 15.58 13.02
CA VAL A 78 -3.89 15.64 12.98
C VAL A 78 -4.46 14.60 12.02
N ALA A 79 -5.67 14.10 12.30
CA ALA A 79 -6.27 12.97 11.58
C ALA A 79 -6.39 13.18 10.06
N SER A 80 -6.64 14.42 9.60
CA SER A 80 -6.73 14.76 8.18
C SER A 80 -5.41 14.66 7.42
N GLN A 81 -4.28 14.74 8.11
CA GLN A 81 -2.94 14.69 7.51
C GLN A 81 -2.31 13.28 7.53
N VAL A 82 -2.98 12.32 8.17
CA VAL A 82 -2.50 10.95 8.24
C VAL A 82 -3.01 10.17 7.05
N THR A 83 -2.12 9.76 6.14
CA THR A 83 -2.47 8.91 4.99
C THR A 83 -1.25 8.09 4.53
N LEU A 84 -1.52 6.96 3.89
CA LEU A 84 -0.52 6.22 3.10
C LEU A 84 -0.57 6.59 1.61
N PHE A 85 -1.69 7.16 1.16
CA PHE A 85 -1.92 7.50 -0.22
C PHE A 85 -1.13 8.73 -0.62
N THR A 86 -0.68 8.75 -1.86
CA THR A 86 0.08 9.88 -2.42
C THR A 86 -0.83 10.85 -3.14
N ASP A 87 -0.43 12.10 -3.17
CA ASP A 87 -1.03 13.16 -3.98
C ASP A 87 0.06 13.90 -4.77
N ASP A 88 -0.29 15.05 -5.34
CA ASP A 88 0.60 15.90 -6.12
C ASP A 88 1.70 16.58 -5.28
N SER A 89 1.61 16.54 -3.95
CA SER A 89 2.64 17.08 -3.05
C SER A 89 3.82 16.13 -2.85
N VAL A 90 3.67 14.85 -3.21
CA VAL A 90 4.69 13.81 -3.02
C VAL A 90 5.53 13.65 -4.28
N ASP A 91 6.82 14.00 -4.19
CA ASP A 91 7.81 13.66 -5.22
C ASP A 91 8.19 12.18 -5.12
N CYS A 92 7.66 11.36 -6.03
CA CYS A 92 7.99 9.94 -6.12
C CYS A 92 7.91 9.42 -7.55
N SER A 93 8.64 8.34 -7.82
CA SER A 93 8.53 7.60 -9.07
C SER A 93 7.22 6.82 -9.15
N GLY A 94 6.73 6.63 -10.38
CA GLY A 94 5.50 5.89 -10.65
C GLY A 94 4.24 6.75 -10.47
N PRO A 95 3.05 6.18 -10.69
CA PRO A 95 1.82 6.94 -10.69
C PRO A 95 1.39 7.35 -9.28
N VAL A 96 0.90 8.58 -9.15
CA VAL A 96 0.19 9.03 -7.96
C VAL A 96 -1.10 8.21 -7.79
N ARG A 97 -1.27 7.62 -6.60
CA ARG A 97 -2.49 6.89 -6.20
C ARG A 97 -3.12 7.61 -5.01
N PRO A 98 -4.10 8.50 -5.26
CA PRO A 98 -4.78 9.22 -4.19
C PRO A 98 -5.71 8.29 -3.42
N GLY A 99 -6.07 8.70 -2.21
CA GLY A 99 -6.98 7.96 -1.36
C GLY A 99 -7.24 8.65 -0.03
N PRO A 100 -8.09 8.03 0.80
CA PRO A 100 -8.57 8.62 2.05
C PRO A 100 -7.47 8.86 3.09
N SER A 101 -7.60 9.96 3.84
CA SER A 101 -6.89 10.15 5.10
C SER A 101 -7.53 9.34 6.24
N LEU A 102 -6.87 9.26 7.39
CA LEU A 102 -7.42 8.62 8.60
C LEU A 102 -8.76 9.25 9.00
N HIS A 103 -8.89 10.57 8.90
CA HIS A 103 -10.16 11.27 9.11
C HIS A 103 -11.27 10.72 8.19
N THR A 104 -10.98 10.56 6.90
CA THR A 104 -11.94 10.01 5.93
C THR A 104 -12.29 8.55 6.22
N TRP A 105 -11.29 7.73 6.59
CA TRP A 105 -11.51 6.34 7.00
C TRP A 105 -12.37 6.19 8.25
N ALA A 106 -12.19 7.09 9.22
CA ALA A 106 -12.88 7.05 10.51
C ALA A 106 -14.37 7.38 10.41
N GLY A 107 -14.92 7.70 9.23
CA GLY A 107 -16.36 7.77 9.01
C GLY A 107 -17.13 8.76 9.91
N GLY A 108 -16.45 9.79 10.43
CA GLY A 108 -17.02 10.79 11.33
C GLY A 108 -16.67 10.61 12.82
N GLU A 109 -15.95 9.55 13.20
CA GLU A 109 -15.49 9.35 14.59
C GLU A 109 -14.36 10.32 14.99
N LEU A 110 -13.61 10.84 14.02
CA LEU A 110 -12.53 11.80 14.21
C LEU A 110 -12.80 13.07 13.42
N GLY A 111 -12.68 14.23 14.07
CA GLY A 111 -12.61 15.51 13.41
C GLY A 111 -11.31 15.66 12.58
N PRO A 112 -11.28 16.54 11.57
CA PRO A 112 -10.12 16.70 10.69
C PRO A 112 -8.88 17.23 11.44
N ASP A 113 -9.08 18.05 12.47
CA ASP A 113 -8.04 18.69 13.29
C ASP A 113 -7.78 17.95 14.61
N ASP A 114 -8.44 16.82 14.84
CA ASP A 114 -8.21 16.02 16.04
C ASP A 114 -6.83 15.39 16.00
N TYR A 115 -6.19 15.31 17.17
CA TYR A 115 -5.02 14.46 17.39
C TYR A 115 -5.49 13.08 17.84
N PRO A 116 -5.64 12.10 16.93
CA PRO A 116 -6.17 10.79 17.28
C PRO A 116 -5.29 10.11 18.33
N THR A 117 -5.95 9.35 19.20
CA THR A 117 -5.26 8.46 20.13
C THR A 117 -4.65 7.30 19.33
N ARG A 118 -3.60 6.66 19.87
CA ARG A 118 -3.06 5.42 19.31
C ARG A 118 -4.10 4.30 19.23
N ALA A 119 -5.17 4.40 20.02
CA ALA A 119 -6.24 3.41 20.01
C ALA A 119 -7.10 3.47 18.73
N HIS A 120 -7.12 4.60 18.02
CA HIS A 120 -7.91 4.79 16.80
C HIS A 120 -7.21 4.29 15.51
N TYR A 121 -6.05 3.62 15.62
CA TYR A 121 -5.21 3.26 14.48
C TYR A 121 -5.33 1.78 14.08
N GLY A 122 -6.56 1.26 13.98
CA GLY A 122 -6.82 -0.13 13.62
C GLY A 122 -8.29 -0.43 13.39
#